data_AF-A0ABD5DW74-F1
#
_entry.id   AF-A0ABD5DW74-F1
#
_cell.length_a   1.000
_cell.length_b   1.000
_cell.length_c   1.000
_cell.angle_alpha   90.00
_cell.angle_beta   90.00
_cell.angle_gamma   90.00
#
_symmetry.space_group_name_H-M   'P 1'
#
loop_
_entity.id
_entity.type
_entity.pdbx_description
1 polymer ?
#
loop_
_entity_poly.entity_id
_entity_poly.type
_entity_poly.pdbx_seq_one_letter_code
_entity_poly.pdbx_strand_id
1 'polypeptide(L)'
;MKYRRPSDKKEDRLAFGVWPTVTLAQARTKRDEAKKLLVQGIDPKAEQKEAQAENSGAYTFETIAREWHASNKRWSEDHRSRVLRYLELYIFPHIGS
;
A
#
# COMPACT_ATOMS: atom_id res chain seq x y z
N MET A 1 3.39 -1.12 20.84
CA MET A 1 3.99 -0.07 21.68
C MET A 1 2.98 1.05 21.87
N LYS A 2 2.75 1.48 23.11
CA LYS A 2 1.95 2.67 23.41
C LYS A 2 2.82 3.91 23.15
N TYR A 3 2.31 4.87 22.39
CA TYR A 3 3.00 6.14 22.12
C TYR A 3 1.99 7.28 22.04
N ARG A 4 2.49 8.52 22.06
CA ARG A 4 1.68 9.72 21.92
C ARG A 4 1.97 10.33 20.55
N ARG A 5 0.94 10.52 19.72
CA ARG A 5 1.13 11.07 18.38
C ARG A 5 1.66 12.52 18.47
N PRO A 6 2.68 12.90 17.68
CA PRO A 6 3.21 14.26 17.68
C PRO A 6 2.16 15.30 17.26
N SER A 7 1.28 14.97 16.32
CA SER A 7 0.29 15.87 15.74
C SER A 7 -0.83 16.25 16.72
N ASP A 8 -1.49 15.25 17.31
CA ASP A 8 -2.72 15.46 18.11
C ASP A 8 -2.52 15.23 19.62
N LYS A 9 -1.32 14.85 20.08
CA LYS A 9 -1.03 14.41 21.46
C LYS A 9 -1.97 13.30 21.98
N LYS A 10 -2.68 12.59 21.10
CA LYS A 10 -3.54 11.45 21.45
C LYS A 10 -2.70 10.20 21.68
N GLU A 11 -3.18 9.34 22.57
CA GLU A 11 -2.57 8.03 22.80
C GLU A 11 -2.88 7.10 21.62
N ASP A 12 -1.85 6.41 21.13
CA ASP A 12 -2.00 5.42 20.08
C ASP A 12 -1.13 4.18 20.33
N ARG A 13 -1.47 3.08 19.67
CA ARG A 13 -0.77 1.81 19.73
C ARG A 13 -0.20 1.47 18.36
N LEU A 14 1.10 1.22 18.33
CA LEU A 14 1.82 0.72 17.16
C LEU A 14 2.02 -0.80 17.29
N ALA A 15 1.60 -1.56 16.29
CA ALA A 15 1.85 -3.00 16.18
C ALA A 15 3.01 -3.24 15.20
N PHE A 16 3.95 -4.10 15.56
CA PHE A 16 5.15 -4.35 14.74
C PHE A 16 5.06 -5.62 13.87
N GLY A 17 4.00 -6.41 14.08
CA GLY A 17 3.73 -7.68 13.40
C GLY A 17 3.28 -8.76 14.40
N VAL A 18 2.88 -9.91 13.85
CA VAL A 18 2.45 -11.09 14.59
C VAL A 18 3.58 -12.13 14.54
N TRP A 19 3.83 -12.83 15.64
CA TRP A 19 4.77 -13.97 15.67
C TRP A 19 4.13 -15.17 14.96
N PRO A 20 4.84 -15.98 14.15
CA PRO A 20 6.28 -16.03 13.92
C PRO A 20 6.79 -15.19 12.75
N THR A 21 5.92 -14.49 12.02
CA THR A 21 6.28 -13.66 10.86
C THR A 21 7.27 -12.56 11.21
N VAL A 22 7.23 -12.03 12.45
CA VAL A 22 8.20 -11.08 12.97
C VAL A 22 8.87 -11.65 14.21
N THR A 23 10.19 -11.74 14.19
CA THR A 23 10.98 -12.21 15.34
C THR A 23 11.04 -11.15 16.44
N LEU A 24 11.32 -11.57 17.68
CA LEU A 24 11.47 -10.64 18.81
C LEU A 24 12.60 -9.61 18.57
N ALA A 25 13.67 -10.02 17.89
CA ALA A 25 14.77 -9.13 17.51
C ALA A 25 14.28 -8.04 16.54
N GLN A 26 13.58 -8.42 15.47
CA GLN A 26 12.99 -7.48 14.51
C GLN A 26 11.98 -6.53 15.17
N ALA A 27 11.15 -7.03 16.10
CA ALA A 27 10.22 -6.19 16.84
C ALA A 27 10.91 -5.14 17.72
N ARG A 28 12.09 -5.46 18.29
CA ARG A 28 12.91 -4.50 19.05
C ARG A 28 13.51 -3.43 18.15
N THR A 29 14.06 -3.81 17.00
CA THR A 29 14.60 -2.86 16.00
C THR A 29 13.53 -1.87 15.55
N LYS A 30 12.36 -2.38 15.12
CA LYS A 30 11.22 -1.53 14.69
C LYS A 30 10.72 -0.59 15.80
N ARG A 31 10.79 -1.03 17.06
CA ARG A 31 10.44 -0.18 18.21
C ARG A 31 11.42 0.98 18.37
N ASP A 32 12.71 0.72 18.21
CA ASP A 32 13.73 1.74 18.38
C ASP A 32 13.74 2.73 17.20
N GLU A 33 13.44 2.27 15.99
CA GLU A 33 13.14 3.12 14.82
C GLU A 33 11.91 3.99 15.05
N ALA A 34 10.79 3.40 15.48
CA ALA A 34 9.57 4.16 15.80
C ALA A 34 9.80 5.24 16.87
N LYS A 35 10.67 4.97 17.86
CA LYS A 35 11.08 5.99 18.85
C LYS A 35 11.88 7.12 18.22
N LYS A 36 12.82 6.82 17.32
CA LYS A 36 13.60 7.86 16.61
C LYS A 36 12.70 8.78 15.79
N LEU A 37 11.73 8.20 15.08
CA LEU A 37 10.75 8.94 14.28
C LEU A 37 9.87 9.84 15.15
N LEU A 38 9.42 9.34 16.30
CA LEU A 38 8.67 10.15 17.26
C LEU A 38 9.47 11.33 17.83
N VAL A 39 10.78 11.15 18.05
CA VAL A 39 11.69 12.23 18.47
C VAL A 39 11.85 13.27 17.36
N GLN A 40 11.84 12.83 16.10
CA GLN A 40 11.85 13.71 14.92
C GLN A 40 10.49 14.38 14.65
N GLY A 41 9.45 14.08 15.44
CA GLY A 41 8.10 14.62 15.27
C GLY A 41 7.29 13.96 14.15
N ILE A 42 7.78 12.84 13.60
CA ILE A 42 7.12 12.10 12.52
C ILE A 42 6.26 10.99 13.15
N ASP A 43 5.01 10.85 12.70
CA ASP A 43 4.13 9.78 13.18
C ASP A 43 4.52 8.45 12.51
N PRO A 44 5.01 7.44 13.26
CA PRO A 44 5.44 6.16 12.70
C PRO A 44 4.30 5.37 12.03
N LYS A 45 3.02 5.70 12.31
CA LYS A 45 1.90 5.15 11.55
C LYS A 45 1.73 5.77 10.18
N ALA A 46 2.03 7.05 10.03
CA ALA A 46 1.96 7.73 8.73
C ALA A 46 3.02 7.16 7.81
N GLU A 47 4.26 7.00 8.28
CA GLU A 47 5.34 6.40 7.50
C GLU A 47 5.08 4.92 7.19
N GLN A 48 4.52 4.14 8.12
CA GLN A 48 4.13 2.75 7.79
C GLN A 48 3.07 2.72 6.69
N LYS A 49 2.12 3.65 6.72
CA LYS A 49 1.06 3.77 5.73
C LYS A 49 1.56 4.33 4.40
N GLU A 50 2.53 5.24 4.43
CA GLU A 50 3.22 5.78 3.25
C GLU A 50 4.11 4.74 2.60
N ALA A 51 4.91 3.98 3.36
CA ALA A 51 5.65 2.84 2.85
C ALA A 51 4.72 1.74 2.29
N GLN A 52 3.54 1.57 2.87
CA GLN A 52 2.51 0.71 2.30
C GLN A 52 1.87 1.31 1.05
N ALA A 53 1.68 2.63 0.99
CA ALA A 53 1.13 3.35 -0.15
C ALA A 53 2.13 3.43 -1.33
N GLU A 54 3.42 3.60 -1.07
CA GLU A 54 4.50 3.49 -2.05
C GLU A 54 4.55 2.07 -2.64
N ASN A 55 4.32 1.03 -1.82
CA ASN A 55 4.08 -0.32 -2.32
C ASN A 55 2.70 -0.48 -2.99
N SER A 56 1.72 0.37 -2.69
CA SER A 56 0.39 0.35 -3.33
C SER A 56 0.40 0.99 -4.71
N GLY A 57 1.43 1.78 -5.03
CA GLY A 57 1.76 2.16 -6.40
C GLY A 57 2.01 0.95 -7.32
N ALA A 58 2.22 -0.26 -6.75
CA ALA A 58 2.30 -1.50 -7.51
C ALA A 58 0.92 -2.09 -7.90
N TYR A 59 -0.18 -1.62 -7.31
CA TYR A 59 -1.54 -2.10 -7.58
C TYR A 59 -2.43 -0.98 -8.13
N THR A 60 -1.96 -0.27 -9.16
CA THR A 60 -2.83 0.64 -9.90
C THR A 60 -3.98 -0.13 -10.55
N PHE A 61 -5.13 0.52 -10.70
CA PHE A 61 -6.26 -0.07 -11.40
C PHE A 61 -5.87 -0.53 -12.81
N GLU A 62 -4.97 0.19 -13.47
CA GLU A 62 -4.41 -0.19 -14.77
C GLU A 62 -3.74 -1.56 -14.73
N THR A 63 -2.91 -1.82 -13.71
CA THR A 63 -2.19 -3.10 -13.56
C THR A 63 -3.16 -4.26 -13.39
N ILE A 64 -4.16 -4.09 -12.51
CA ILE A 64 -5.19 -5.11 -12.24
C ILE A 64 -6.08 -5.33 -13.47
N ALA A 65 -6.47 -4.26 -14.17
CA ALA A 65 -7.31 -4.35 -15.36
C ALA A 65 -6.59 -5.07 -16.52
N ARG A 66 -5.28 -4.86 -16.68
CA ARG A 66 -4.46 -5.56 -17.67
C ARG A 66 -4.30 -7.04 -17.34
N GLU A 67 -4.07 -7.38 -16.08
CA GLU A 67 -3.99 -8.77 -15.63
C GLU A 67 -5.33 -9.49 -15.83
N TRP A 68 -6.44 -8.85 -15.45
CA TRP A 68 -7.80 -9.35 -15.68
C TRP A 68 -8.08 -9.56 -17.18
N HIS A 69 -7.70 -8.60 -18.02
CA HIS A 69 -7.85 -8.70 -19.48
C HIS A 69 -7.03 -9.85 -20.08
N ALA A 70 -5.83 -10.10 -19.56
CA ALA A 70 -4.98 -11.22 -19.96
C ALA A 70 -5.55 -12.58 -19.50
N SER A 71 -6.24 -12.62 -18.35
CA SER A 71 -6.88 -13.83 -17.83
C SER A 71 -8.12 -14.25 -18.64
N ASN A 72 -8.79 -13.30 -19.29
CA ASN A 72 -10.00 -13.54 -20.09
C ASN A 72 -9.66 -14.04 -21.50
N LYS A 73 -9.36 -15.35 -21.60
CA LYS A 73 -9.15 -16.06 -22.88
C LYS A 73 -10.43 -16.46 -23.62
N ARG A 74 -11.60 -16.14 -23.05
CA ARG A 74 -12.91 -16.56 -23.57
C ARG A 74 -13.45 -15.66 -24.68
N TRP A 75 -12.87 -14.46 -24.84
CA TRP A 75 -13.31 -13.47 -25.80
C TRP A 75 -12.57 -13.61 -27.13
N SER A 76 -13.29 -13.37 -28.22
CA SER A 76 -12.71 -13.23 -29.57
C SER A 76 -11.70 -12.08 -29.60
N GLU A 77 -10.69 -12.18 -30.45
CA GLU A 77 -9.55 -11.25 -30.50
C GLU A 77 -9.98 -9.79 -30.70
N ASP A 78 -10.99 -9.55 -31.55
CA ASP A 78 -11.60 -8.23 -31.79
C ASP A 78 -12.31 -7.65 -30.54
N HIS A 79 -13.00 -8.50 -29.78
CA HIS A 79 -13.68 -8.06 -28.56
C HIS A 79 -12.67 -7.72 -27.47
N ARG A 80 -11.60 -8.52 -27.35
CA ARG A 80 -10.49 -8.27 -26.42
C ARG A 80 -9.82 -6.93 -26.74
N SER A 81 -9.46 -6.67 -28.00
CA SER A 81 -8.78 -5.43 -28.38
C SER A 81 -9.66 -4.19 -28.17
N ARG A 82 -10.96 -4.29 -28.46
CA ARG A 82 -11.93 -3.22 -28.19
C ARG A 82 -12.04 -2.89 -26.70
N VAL A 83 -12.18 -3.90 -25.84
CA VAL A 83 -12.29 -3.70 -24.38
C VAL A 83 -11.02 -3.05 -23.81
N LEU A 84 -9.83 -3.48 -24.25
CA LEU A 84 -8.57 -2.88 -23.83
C LEU A 84 -8.49 -1.41 -24.25
N ARG A 85 -8.88 -1.11 -25.50
CA ARG A 85 -8.87 0.26 -26.03
C ARG A 85 -9.84 1.19 -25.28
N TYR A 86 -11.00 0.69 -24.85
CA TYR A 86 -11.93 1.46 -24.03
C TYR A 86 -11.37 1.73 -22.63
N LEU A 87 -10.71 0.73 -22.02
CA LEU A 87 -10.03 0.90 -20.74
C LEU A 87 -8.92 1.96 -20.83
N GLU A 88 -8.12 1.94 -21.90
CA GLU A 88 -7.04 2.91 -22.13
C GLU A 88 -7.54 4.34 -22.40
N LEU A 89 -8.62 4.49 -23.18
CA LEU A 89 -9.11 5.81 -23.58
C LEU A 89 -9.96 6.50 -22.51
N TYR A 90 -10.77 5.73 -21.76
CA TYR A 90 -11.81 6.31 -20.90
C TYR A 90 -11.64 6.01 -19.42
N ILE A 91 -10.84 5.00 -19.06
CA ILE A 91 -10.81 4.51 -17.67
C ILE A 91 -9.45 4.78 -17.02
N PHE A 92 -8.35 4.42 -17.68
CA PHE A 92 -6.99 4.68 -17.15
C PHE A 92 -6.69 6.18 -16.94
N PRO A 93 -7.13 7.12 -17.80
CA PRO A 93 -6.91 8.54 -17.56
C PRO A 93 -7.64 9.10 -16.34
N HIS A 94 -8.71 8.42 -15.90
CA HIS A 94 -9.58 8.91 -14.82
C HIS A 94 -9.33 8.22 -13.48
N ILE A 95 -9.01 6.92 -13.50
CA ILE A 95 -8.84 6.10 -12.28
C ILE A 95 -7.60 5.18 -12.32
N GLY A 96 -6.70 5.36 -13.28
CA GLY A 96 -5.52 4.52 -13.48
C GLY A 96 -4.35 4.78 -12.53
N SER A 97 -4.46 5.74 -11.60
CA SER A 97 -3.42 6.08 -10.62
C SER A 97 -3.88 5.86 -9.18
#